data_AF-A0A511V9H4-F1
#
_entry.id   AF-A0A511V9H4-F1
#
_cell.length_a   1.000
_cell.length_b   1.000
_cell.length_c   1.000
_cell.angle_alpha   90.00
_cell.angle_beta   90.00
_cell.angle_gamma   90.00
#
_symmetry.space_group_name_H-M   'P 1'
#
loop_
_entity.id
_entity.type
_entity.pdbx_description
1 polymer ?
#
loop_
_entity_poly.entity_id
_entity_poly.type
_entity_poly.pdbx_seq_one_letter_code
_entity_poly.pdbx_strand_id
1 'polypeptide(L)' 'MKWAAILGITVVLVFMTIYEWPKMKVKMKREKIAFAALTILGGVLAFLLVFYPEMPGPTQWIDAIYKPLGKFLEK' A
#
# COMPACT_ATOMS: atom_id res chain seq x y z
N MET A 1 -4.21 -19.89 -6.69
CA MET A 1 -4.71 -18.90 -5.72
C MET A 1 -3.83 -17.65 -5.68
N LYS A 2 -2.56 -17.70 -5.24
CA LYS A 2 -1.65 -16.53 -5.22
C LYS A 2 -1.39 -15.91 -6.60
N TRP A 3 -1.18 -16.73 -7.64
CA TRP A 3 -1.03 -16.26 -9.03
C TRP A 3 -2.25 -15.52 -9.57
N ALA A 4 -3.46 -15.93 -9.18
CA ALA A 4 -4.69 -15.23 -9.53
C ALA A 4 -4.80 -13.88 -8.81
N ALA A 5 -4.37 -13.81 -7.54
CA ALA A 5 -4.28 -12.56 -6.80
C ALA A 5 -3.26 -11.59 -7.41
N ILE A 6 -2.08 -12.08 -7.80
CA ILE A 6 -1.04 -11.30 -8.49
C ILE A 6 -1.59 -10.74 -9.81
N LEU A 7 -2.22 -11.58 -10.63
CA LEU A 7 -2.87 -11.15 -11.87
C LEU A 7 -3.95 -10.09 -11.62
N GLY A 8 -4.80 -10.30 -10.62
CA GLY A 8 -5.84 -9.34 -10.25
C GLY A 8 -5.26 -7.98 -9.83
N ILE A 9 -4.22 -7.98 -9.00
CA ILE A 9 -3.52 -6.76 -8.58
C ILE A 9 -2.93 -6.04 -9.80
N THR A 10 -2.21 -6.75 -10.67
CA THR A 10 -1.64 -6.17 -11.89
C THR A 10 -2.73 -5.56 -12.79
N VAL A 11 -3.84 -6.26 -13.00
CA VAL A 11 -4.96 -5.78 -13.81
C VAL A 11 -5.54 -4.49 -13.23
N VAL A 12 -5.75 -4.42 -11.92
CA VAL A 12 -6.26 -3.21 -11.24
C VAL A 12 -5.28 -2.05 -11.39
N LEU A 13 -3.98 -2.26 -11.14
CA LEU A 13 -2.96 -1.22 -11.28
C LEU A 13 -2.86 -0.69 -12.71
N VAL A 14 -2.95 -1.58 -13.70
CA VAL A 14 -2.96 -1.21 -15.13
C VAL A 14 -4.19 -0.39 -15.47
N PHE A 15 -5.39 -0.81 -15.03
CA PHE A 15 -6.61 -0.04 -15.28
C PHE A 15 -6.59 1.33 -14.61
N MET A 16 -6.15 1.43 -13.35
CA MET A 16 -5.97 2.71 -12.67
C MET A 16 -5.01 3.62 -13.46
N THR A 17 -3.90 3.08 -13.93
CA THR A 17 -2.90 3.85 -14.68
C THR A 17 -3.45 4.32 -16.03
N ILE A 18 -4.10 3.45 -16.80
CA ILE A 18 -4.66 3.80 -18.11
C ILE A 18 -5.80 4.82 -17.98
N TYR A 19 -6.57 4.79 -16.90
CA TYR A 19 -7.68 5.72 -16.70
C TYR A 19 -7.22 7.09 -16.19
N GLU A 20 -6.31 7.12 -15.21
CA GLU A 20 -5.91 8.36 -14.53
C GLU A 20 -4.81 9.13 -15.28
N TRP A 21 -3.87 8.42 -15.92
CA TRP A 21 -2.74 9.03 -16.63
C TRP A 21 -3.10 9.94 -17.82
N PRO A 22 -4.07 9.59 -18.70
CA PRO A 22 -4.47 10.47 -19.80
C PRO A 22 -5.30 11.67 -19.32
N LYS A 23 -5.99 11.56 -18.18
CA LYS A 23 -6.72 12.69 -17.57
C LYS A 23 -5.78 13.73 -16.99
N MET A 24 -4.58 13.34 -16.58
CA MET A 24 -3.55 14.27 -16.10
C MET A 24 -2.92 15.04 -17.26
N LYS A 25 -3.16 16.36 -17.29
CA LYS A 25 -2.60 17.27 -18.29
C LYS A 25 -1.07 17.19 -18.29
N VAL A 26 -0.45 17.34 -19.47
CA VAL A 26 1.02 17.27 -19.65
C VAL A 26 1.79 18.25 -18.75
N LYS A 27 1.17 19.39 -18.38
CA LYS A 27 1.75 20.39 -17.47
C LYS A 27 1.78 19.97 -15.99
N MET A 28 1.01 18.96 -15.58
CA MET A 28 0.89 18.49 -14.18
C MET A 28 1.97 17.45 -13.84
N LYS A 29 3.24 17.79 -14.06
CA LYS A 29 4.37 16.85 -13.87
C LYS A 29 4.49 16.34 -12.42
N ARG A 30 4.22 17.20 -11.43
CA ARG A 30 4.29 16.82 -10.00
C ARG A 30 3.23 15.79 -9.62
N GLU A 31 2.02 15.93 -10.14
CA GLU A 31 0.93 15.00 -9.88
C GLU A 31 1.16 13.65 -10.54
N LYS A 32 1.70 13.64 -11.77
CA LYS A 32 2.12 12.38 -12.42
C LYS A 32 3.17 11.64 -11.61
N ILE A 33 4.15 12.37 -11.05
CA ILE A 33 5.17 11.78 -10.18
C ILE A 33 4.54 11.24 -8.89
N ALA A 34 3.66 12.02 -8.24
CA ALA A 34 2.98 11.57 -7.02
C ALA A 34 2.12 10.33 -7.27
N PHE A 35 1.34 10.32 -8.36
CA PHE A 35 0.54 9.17 -8.77
C PHE A 35 1.42 7.95 -9.06
N ALA A 36 2.49 8.11 -9.83
CA ALA A 36 3.41 7.00 -10.13
C ALA A 36 4.04 6.44 -8.84
N ALA A 37 4.53 7.32 -7.96
CA ALA A 37 5.14 6.91 -6.69
C ALA A 37 4.14 6.16 -5.80
N LEU A 38 2.92 6.70 -5.63
CA LEU A 38 1.89 6.06 -4.81
C LEU A 38 1.43 4.72 -5.41
N THR A 39 1.27 4.65 -6.73
CA THR A 39 0.86 3.43 -7.43
C THR A 39 1.92 2.34 -7.29
N ILE A 40 3.20 2.69 -7.45
CA ILE A 40 4.31 1.76 -7.28
C ILE A 40 4.41 1.30 -5.83
N LEU A 41 4.39 2.23 -4.87
CA LEU A 41 4.47 1.88 -3.45
C LEU A 41 3.30 1.00 -3.01
N GLY A 42 2.08 1.37 -3.38
CA GLY A 42 0.87 0.59 -3.09
C GLY A 42 0.90 -0.78 -3.77
N GLY A 43 1.36 -0.85 -5.02
CA GLY A 43 1.51 -2.11 -5.75
C GLY A 43 2.54 -3.05 -5.12
N VAL A 44 3.73 -2.53 -4.76
CA VAL A 44 4.75 -3.29 -4.04
C VAL A 44 4.19 -3.83 -2.72
N LEU A 45 3.47 -3.00 -1.96
CA LEU A 45 2.86 -3.38 -0.69
C LEU A 45 1.79 -4.46 -0.89
N ALA A 46 0.95 -4.35 -1.93
CA ALA A 46 -0.04 -5.35 -2.30
C ALA A 46 0.60 -6.70 -2.65
N PHE A 47 1.70 -6.70 -3.43
CA PHE A 47 2.43 -7.94 -3.71
C PHE A 47 3.05 -8.53 -2.46
N LEU A 48 3.67 -7.70 -1.60
CA LEU A 48 4.25 -8.12 -0.33
C LEU A 48 3.20 -8.81 0.55
N LEU A 49 1.97 -8.29 0.64
CA LEU A 49 0.87 -8.90 1.40
C LEU A 49 0.43 -10.27 0.87
N VAL A 50 0.55 -10.51 -0.45
CA VAL A 50 0.24 -11.83 -1.03
C VAL A 50 1.29 -12.88 -0.62
N PHE A 51 2.55 -12.48 -0.46
CA PHE A 51 3.63 -13.38 -0.04
C PHE A 51 3.73 -13.50 1.48
N TYR A 52 3.53 -12.40 2.21
CA TYR A 52 3.65 -12.27 3.65
C TYR A 52 2.36 -11.68 4.26
N PRO A 53 1.29 -12.48 4.37
CA PRO A 53 0.01 -12.00 4.90
C PRO A 53 0.06 -11.65 6.40
N GLU A 54 1.01 -12.23 7.14
CA GLU A 54 1.23 -12.02 8.58
C GLU A 54 2.10 -10.78 8.88
N MET A 55 2.32 -9.89 7.89
CA MET A 55 3.10 -8.67 8.13
C MET A 55 2.42 -7.79 9.20
N PRO A 56 3.21 -7.22 10.13
CA PRO A 56 2.65 -6.39 11.18
C PRO A 56 1.99 -5.14 10.58
N GLY A 57 0.67 -5.04 10.76
CA GLY A 57 -0.12 -3.91 10.32
C GLY A 57 0.12 -2.67 11.19
N PRO A 58 -0.31 -1.48 10.74
CA PRO A 58 -0.16 -0.22 11.48
C PRO A 58 -0.78 -0.26 12.89
N THR A 59 -1.82 -1.08 13.08
CA THR A 59 -2.47 -1.28 14.37
C THR A 59 -1.57 -2.00 15.38
N GLN A 60 -0.68 -2.89 14.93
CA GLN A 60 0.28 -3.57 15.82
C GLN A 60 1.38 -2.62 16.33
N TRP A 61 1.55 -1.45 15.70
CA TRP A 61 2.42 -0.39 16.23
C TRP A 61 1.80 0.31 17.43
N ILE A 62 0.47 0.34 17.52
CA ILE A 62 -0.24 0.84 18.71
C ILE A 62 0.12 -0.05 19.89
N ASP A 63 0.10 -1.38 19.73
CA ASP A 63 0.52 -2.29 20.79
C ASP A 63 1.96 -2.04 21.23
N ALA A 64 2.88 -1.74 20.31
CA ALA A 64 4.26 -1.41 20.67
C ALA A 64 4.38 -0.14 21.55
N ILE A 65 3.51 0.85 21.34
CA ILE A 65 3.48 2.10 22.12
C ILE A 65 2.74 1.93 23.44
N TYR A 66 1.61 1.22 23.45
CA TYR A 66 0.70 1.15 24.59
C TYR A 66 1.00 0.00 25.56
N LYS A 67 1.55 -1.12 25.09
CA LYS A 67 1.96 -2.24 25.95
C LYS A 67 2.98 -1.86 27.05
N PRO A 68 3.99 -0.99 26.83
CA PRO A 68 4.84 -0.51 27.92
C PRO A 68 4.07 0.39 28.90
N LEU A 69 3.16 1.25 28.42
CA LEU A 69 2.33 2.10 29.29
C LEU A 69 1.40 1.29 30.19
N GLY A 70 0.77 0.23 29.66
CA GLY A 70 -0.04 -0.70 30.45
C GLY A 70 0.76 -1.35 31.57
N LYS A 71 1.99 -1.81 31.28
CA LYS A 71 2.89 -2.39 32.29
C LYS A 71 3.34 -1.40 33.37
N PHE A 72 3.38 -0.10 33.06
CA PHE A 72 3.68 0.94 34.04
C PHE A 72 2.48 1.27 34.95
N LEU A 73 1.25 1.11 34.45
CA LEU A 73 0.01 1.40 35.18
C LEU A 73 -0.52 0.21 35.98
N GLU A 74 -0.20 -1.02 35.58
CA GLU A 74 -0.52 -2.25 36.33
C GLU A 74 0.38 -2.48 37.57
N LYS A 75 1.28 -1.53 37.87
CA LYS A 75 2.22 -1.58 38.99
C LYS A 75 1.96 -0.42 39.95
#